data_AF-A0A7G8HDP1-F1
#
_entry.id   AF-A0A7G8HDP1-F1
#
_cell.length_a   1.000
_cell.length_b   1.000
_cell.length_c   1.000
_cell.angle_alpha   90.00
_cell.angle_beta   90.00
_cell.angle_gamma   90.00
#
_symmetry.space_group_name_H-M   'P 1'
#
loop_
_entity.id
_entity.type
_entity.pdbx_description
1 polymer ?
#
loop_
_entity_poly.entity_id
_entity_poly.type
_entity_poly.pdbx_seq_one_letter_code
_entity_poly.pdbx_strand_id
1 'polypeptide(L)'
;METNENGVVLAALDGGALVWRTGVRSKKQKMPEGLEQASTAECSVVSFQSDLPQPLQQAMTQFIEGHPNWDQYRLVQAALAGFLVQNGKPSREITRVYVGNMFRRESLLNGV
;
A
#
# COMPACT_ATOMS: atom_id res chain seq x y z
N MET A 1 -14.57 13.08 22.41
CA MET A 1 -13.59 12.55 21.44
C MET A 1 -14.10 11.20 21.00
N GLU A 2 -14.94 11.20 19.97
CA GLU A 2 -15.59 9.99 19.46
C GLU A 2 -14.57 9.17 18.67
N THR A 3 -14.38 7.92 19.08
CA THR A 3 -13.56 6.94 18.38
C THR A 3 -14.43 6.16 17.42
N ASN A 4 -14.02 6.06 16.16
CA ASN A 4 -14.64 5.12 15.22
C ASN A 4 -14.22 3.68 15.55
N GLU A 5 -15.00 2.72 15.04
CA GLU A 5 -14.85 1.27 15.23
C GLU A 5 -13.47 0.70 14.86
N ASN A 6 -12.64 1.47 14.17
CA ASN A 6 -11.29 1.11 13.76
C ASN A 6 -10.20 1.57 14.74
N GLY A 7 -10.56 2.20 15.86
CA GLY A 7 -9.62 2.56 16.92
C GLY A 7 -8.60 3.63 16.52
N VAL A 8 -8.87 4.41 15.46
CA VAL A 8 -7.98 5.47 14.99
C VAL A 8 -8.30 6.77 15.74
N VAL A 9 -7.31 7.30 16.45
CA VAL A 9 -7.41 8.61 17.11
C VAL A 9 -6.52 9.63 16.41
N LEU A 10 -7.14 10.73 15.95
CA LEU A 10 -6.44 11.89 15.42
C LEU A 10 -5.86 12.70 16.59
N ALA A 11 -4.53 12.85 16.63
CA ALA A 11 -3.86 13.73 17.58
C ALA A 11 -3.11 14.82 16.82
N ALA A 12 -3.57 16.07 16.94
CA ALA A 12 -2.85 17.23 16.44
C ALA A 12 -1.73 17.60 17.42
N LEU A 13 -0.52 17.83 16.91
CA LEU A 13 0.57 18.43 17.68
C LEU A 13 0.81 19.86 17.19
N ASP A 14 1.09 20.74 18.15
CA ASP A 14 1.49 22.12 17.95
C ASP A 14 2.74 22.16 17.05
N GLY A 15 2.58 22.72 15.84
CA GLY A 15 3.62 22.69 14.79
C GLY A 15 3.18 22.17 13.41
N GLY A 16 1.88 21.93 13.18
CA GLY A 16 1.31 21.81 11.83
C GLY A 16 1.48 20.44 11.14
N ALA A 17 2.03 19.43 11.81
CA ALA A 17 2.12 18.07 11.27
C ALA A 17 0.95 17.20 11.76
N LEU A 18 0.09 16.77 10.83
CA LEU A 18 -0.96 15.77 11.09
C LEU A 18 -0.34 14.37 11.11
N VAL A 19 -0.27 13.76 12.28
CA VAL A 19 0.26 12.41 12.48
C VAL A 19 -0.88 11.43 12.78
N TRP A 20 -0.96 10.36 12.00
CA TRP A 20 -1.88 9.24 12.23
C TRP A 20 -1.16 8.18 13.07
N ARG A 21 -1.60 7.91 14.31
CA ARG A 21 -1.08 6.79 15.12
C ARG A 21 -2.10 5.66 15.17
N THR A 22 -1.68 4.45 14.83
CA THR A 22 -2.45 3.22 15.10
C THR A 22 -1.91 2.59 16.39
N GLY A 23 -2.81 2.29 17.34
CA GLY A 23 -2.45 1.64 18.60
C GLY A 23 -2.70 0.13 18.51
N VAL A 24 -1.65 -0.67 18.26
CA VAL A 24 -1.79 -2.13 18.31
C VAL A 24 -1.63 -2.61 19.76
N ARG A 25 -2.75 -2.89 20.44
CA ARG A 25 -2.76 -3.51 21.78
C ARG A 25 -2.48 -5.01 21.66
N SER A 26 -1.23 -5.41 21.88
CA SER A 26 -0.86 -6.83 22.01
C SER A 26 -1.39 -7.41 23.33
N LYS A 27 -2.33 -8.35 23.27
CA LYS A 27 -2.58 -9.30 24.38
C LYS A 27 -1.92 -10.63 24.05
N LYS A 28 -0.94 -11.00 24.87
CA LYS A 28 -0.26 -12.30 24.88
C LYS A 28 -1.21 -13.35 25.47
N GLN A 29 -1.67 -14.30 24.68
CA GLN A 29 -2.43 -15.46 25.17
C GLN A 29 -1.84 -16.74 24.54
N LYS A 30 -1.47 -17.65 25.43
CA LYS A 30 -0.77 -18.93 25.24
C LYS A 30 -1.64 -19.94 24.47
N MET A 31 -1.05 -20.67 23.51
CA MET A 31 -1.70 -21.78 22.76
C MET A 31 -0.83 -23.05 22.81
N PRO A 32 -1.42 -24.27 22.83
CA PRO A 32 -0.72 -25.55 22.83
C PRO A 32 -0.38 -26.08 21.42
N GLU A 33 0.52 -27.06 21.42
CA GLU A 33 1.06 -27.81 20.28
C GLU A 33 0.01 -28.48 19.38
N GLY A 34 0.26 -28.46 18.06
CA GLY A 34 -0.35 -29.38 17.11
C GLY A 34 -0.80 -28.75 15.80
N LEU A 35 -0.23 -29.27 14.70
CA LEU A 35 -0.68 -29.23 13.30
C LEU A 35 -0.30 -28.05 12.40
N GLU A 36 0.43 -28.46 11.35
CA GLU A 36 0.45 -27.93 9.98
C GLU A 36 1.23 -26.62 9.76
N GLN A 37 2.41 -26.78 9.16
CA GLN A 37 3.12 -25.72 8.44
C GLN A 37 2.32 -25.32 7.19
N ALA A 38 1.20 -24.63 7.38
CA ALA A 38 0.69 -23.76 6.34
C ALA A 38 1.67 -22.58 6.29
N SER A 39 2.47 -22.51 5.22
CA SER A 39 3.24 -21.33 4.90
C SER A 39 2.25 -20.18 4.72
N THR A 40 1.90 -19.49 5.80
CA THR A 40 1.43 -18.11 5.72
C THR A 40 2.57 -17.40 5.01
N ALA A 41 2.40 -17.16 3.71
CA ALA A 41 3.10 -16.07 3.08
C ALA A 41 2.62 -14.83 3.82
N GLU A 42 3.27 -14.55 4.96
CA GLU A 42 3.15 -13.31 5.70
C GLU A 42 3.32 -12.25 4.62
N CYS A 43 2.21 -11.62 4.21
CA CYS A 43 2.24 -10.55 3.25
C CYS A 43 2.99 -9.43 3.95
N SER A 44 4.32 -9.47 3.85
CA SER A 44 5.22 -8.58 4.55
C SER A 44 5.07 -7.24 3.84
N VAL A 45 4.12 -6.44 4.33
CA VAL A 45 3.89 -5.10 3.83
C VAL A 45 5.01 -4.23 4.40
N VAL A 46 5.84 -3.70 3.51
CA VAL A 46 6.87 -2.73 3.85
C VAL A 46 6.32 -1.34 3.56
N SER A 47 6.13 -0.53 4.60
CA SER A 47 5.88 0.91 4.47
C SER A 47 7.20 1.66 4.47
N PHE A 48 7.39 2.62 3.57
CA PHE A 48 8.52 3.53 3.62
C PHE A 48 8.07 4.98 3.45
N GLN A 49 8.81 5.87 4.10
CA GLN A 49 8.64 7.32 3.99
C GLN A 49 9.85 7.87 3.23
N SER A 50 9.59 8.77 2.29
CA SER A 50 10.64 9.48 1.55
C SER A 50 10.16 10.88 1.25
N ASP A 51 11.07 11.85 1.40
CA ASP A 51 10.86 13.18 0.85
C ASP A 51 10.89 13.11 -0.69
N LEU A 52 9.92 13.75 -1.33
CA LEU A 52 9.84 13.86 -2.79
C LEU A 52 10.03 15.31 -3.21
N PRO A 53 10.77 15.59 -4.30
CA PRO A 53 10.85 16.93 -4.87
C PRO A 53 9.46 17.47 -5.18
N GLN A 54 9.20 18.74 -4.85
CA GLN A 54 7.90 19.39 -5.05
C GLN A 54 7.30 19.17 -6.47
N PRO A 55 8.08 19.28 -7.57
CA PRO A 55 7.52 19.07 -8.91
C PRO A 55 6.97 17.66 -9.10
N LEU A 56 7.62 16.64 -8.52
CA LEU A 56 7.19 15.26 -8.60
C LEU A 56 5.93 15.02 -7.78
N GLN A 57 5.88 15.56 -6.56
CA GLN A 57 4.70 15.46 -5.70
C GLN A 57 3.48 16.09 -6.40
N GLN A 58 3.64 17.29 -6.97
CA GLN A 58 2.55 17.97 -7.68
C GLN A 58 2.06 17.15 -8.88
N ALA A 59 2.98 16.60 -9.69
CA ALA A 59 2.62 15.77 -10.83
C ALA A 59 1.88 14.49 -10.40
N MET A 60 2.32 13.84 -9.31
CA MET A 60 1.64 12.67 -8.76
C MET A 60 0.22 12.99 -8.29
N THR A 61 0.04 14.10 -7.56
CA THR A 61 -1.28 14.55 -7.08
C THR A 61 -2.22 14.83 -8.24
N GLN A 62 -1.79 15.63 -9.23
CA GLN A 62 -2.61 15.97 -10.40
C GLN A 62 -3.00 14.72 -11.20
N PHE A 63 -2.10 13.75 -11.33
CA PHE A 63 -2.40 12.48 -12.00
C PHE A 63 -3.48 11.71 -11.27
N ILE A 64 -3.38 11.58 -9.94
CA ILE A 64 -4.35 10.85 -9.11
C ILE A 64 -5.72 11.53 -9.13
N GLU A 65 -5.77 12.86 -9.03
CA GLU A 65 -7.02 13.63 -9.04
C GLU A 65 -7.82 13.44 -10.34
N GLY A 66 -7.15 13.33 -11.48
CA GLY A 66 -7.81 13.06 -12.76
C GLY A 66 -8.20 11.60 -12.98
N HIS A 67 -7.72 10.69 -12.11
CA HIS A 67 -7.78 9.25 -12.33
C HIS A 67 -8.34 8.54 -11.08
N PRO A 68 -9.68 8.43 -10.93
CA PRO A 68 -10.34 7.96 -9.70
C PRO A 68 -9.98 6.52 -9.28
N ASN A 69 -9.34 5.78 -10.18
CA ASN A 69 -8.92 4.41 -9.97
C ASN A 69 -7.47 4.29 -9.50
N TRP A 70 -6.76 5.40 -9.39
CA TRP A 70 -5.38 5.48 -8.97
C TRP A 70 -5.31 6.09 -7.57
N ASP A 71 -4.37 5.58 -6.79
CA ASP A 71 -4.02 6.09 -5.48
C ASP A 71 -2.48 6.10 -5.38
N GLN A 72 -1.97 6.71 -4.32
CA GLN A 72 -0.53 6.87 -4.12
C GLN A 72 0.21 5.52 -4.07
N TYR A 73 -0.35 4.50 -3.42
CA TYR A 73 0.30 3.19 -3.31
C TYR A 73 0.32 2.49 -4.66
N ARG A 74 -0.80 2.49 -5.36
CA ARG A 74 -0.91 1.89 -6.69
C ARG A 74 0.04 2.54 -7.68
N LEU A 75 0.15 3.87 -7.66
CA LEU A 75 1.07 4.63 -8.50
C LEU A 75 2.53 4.26 -8.24
N VAL A 76 2.94 4.26 -6.97
CA VAL A 76 4.31 3.94 -6.56
C VAL A 76 4.65 2.48 -6.85
N GLN A 77 3.75 1.54 -6.57
CA GLN A 77 3.96 0.12 -6.87
C GLN A 77 4.09 -0.13 -8.38
N ALA A 78 3.25 0.50 -9.21
CA ALA A 78 3.36 0.42 -10.66
C ALA A 78 4.70 0.98 -11.16
N ALA A 79 5.10 2.15 -10.67
CA ALA A 79 6.35 2.80 -11.05
C ALA A 79 7.58 1.95 -10.66
N LEU A 80 7.62 1.44 -9.42
CA LEU A 80 8.72 0.59 -8.94
C LEU A 80 8.80 -0.73 -9.71
N ALA A 81 7.66 -1.43 -9.88
CA ALA A 81 7.64 -2.68 -10.62
C ALA A 81 8.06 -2.47 -12.10
N GLY A 82 7.55 -1.41 -12.73
CA GLY A 82 7.93 -1.03 -14.10
C GLY A 82 9.41 -0.68 -14.22
N PHE A 83 9.97 0.07 -13.27
CA PHE A 83 11.40 0.38 -13.23
C PHE A 83 12.25 -0.88 -13.14
N LEU A 84 11.90 -1.83 -12.27
CA LEU A 84 12.63 -3.08 -12.11
C LEU A 84 12.55 -3.97 -13.36
N VAL A 85 11.38 -4.06 -14.00
CA VAL A 85 11.21 -4.81 -15.26
C VAL A 85 12.09 -4.24 -16.37
N GLN A 86 12.12 -2.90 -16.51
CA GLN A 86 12.93 -2.23 -17.54
C GLN A 86 14.44 -2.35 -17.28
N ASN A 87 14.87 -2.44 -16.02
CA ASN A 87 16.29 -2.48 -15.64
C ASN A 87 16.83 -3.90 -15.42
N GLY A 88 16.27 -4.90 -16.11
CA GLY A 88 16.86 -6.24 -16.15
C GLY A 88 16.68 -7.05 -14.87
N LYS A 89 15.62 -6.80 -14.09
CA LYS A 89 15.11 -7.76 -13.08
C LYS A 89 13.88 -8.50 -13.64
N PRO A 90 14.04 -9.40 -14.63
CA PRO A 90 12.93 -10.18 -15.15
C PRO A 90 12.49 -11.20 -14.10
N SER A 91 11.44 -10.85 -13.36
CA SER A 91 10.71 -11.78 -12.51
C SER A 91 9.25 -11.76 -12.93
N ARG A 92 8.69 -12.94 -13.14
CA ARG A 92 7.27 -13.10 -13.49
C ARG A 92 6.36 -12.57 -12.37
N GLU A 93 6.83 -12.55 -11.13
CA GLU A 93 6.11 -11.99 -9.99
C GLU A 93 6.10 -10.46 -10.09
N ILE A 94 7.25 -9.84 -10.36
CA ILE A 94 7.36 -8.38 -10.54
C ILE A 94 6.54 -7.92 -11.74
N THR A 95 6.58 -8.63 -12.87
CA THR A 95 5.74 -8.33 -14.04
C THR A 95 4.26 -8.45 -13.71
N ARG A 96 3.85 -9.44 -12.91
CA ARG A 96 2.45 -9.57 -12.45
C ARG A 96 2.03 -8.39 -11.57
N VAL A 97 2.90 -7.92 -10.67
CA VAL A 97 2.64 -6.72 -9.86
C VAL A 97 2.52 -5.49 -10.76
N TYR A 98 3.41 -5.32 -11.74
CA TYR A 98 3.36 -4.22 -12.69
C TYR A 98 2.05 -4.20 -13.49
N VAL A 99 1.73 -5.30 -14.16
CA VAL A 99 0.50 -5.42 -14.97
C VAL A 99 -0.74 -5.32 -14.09
N GLY A 100 -0.75 -5.92 -12.90
CA GLY A 100 -1.87 -5.88 -11.97
C GLY A 100 -2.14 -4.48 -11.40
N ASN A 101 -1.11 -3.65 -11.25
CA ASN A 101 -1.27 -2.25 -10.87
C ASN A 101 -1.61 -1.36 -12.07
N MET A 102 -1.11 -1.66 -13.28
CA MET A 102 -1.46 -0.90 -14.49
C MET A 102 -2.92 -1.14 -14.93
N PHE A 103 -3.39 -2.38 -14.90
CA PHE A 103 -4.70 -2.78 -15.41
C PHE A 103 -5.58 -3.32 -14.28
N ARG A 104 -6.77 -2.74 -14.12
CA ARG A 104 -7.73 -3.18 -13.09
C ARG A 104 -8.43 -4.47 -13.55
N ARG A 105 -8.69 -5.41 -12.63
CA ARG A 105 -9.45 -6.65 -12.89
C ARG A 105 -10.92 -6.42 -13.28
N GLU A 106 -11.50 -5.27 -12.95
CA GLU A 106 -12.89 -4.93 -13.31
C GLU A 106 -13.10 -4.73 -14.80
N SER A 107 -12.05 -4.30 -15.52
CA SER A 107 -12.09 -4.18 -16.98
C SER A 107 -12.24 -5.54 -17.69
N LEU A 108 -12.01 -6.65 -16.98
CA LEU A 108 -12.15 -8.01 -17.51
C LEU A 108 -13.48 -8.68 -17.10
N LEU A 109 -14.24 -8.08 -16.20
CA LEU A 109 -15.52 -8.64 -15.70
C LEU A 109 -16.75 -8.03 -16.39
N ASN A 110 -16.63 -6.84 -16.97
CA ASN A 110 -17.70 -6.17 -17.72
C ASN A 110 -17.71 -6.52 -19.22
N GLY A 111 -17.11 -7.67 -19.58
CA GLY A 111 -17.05 -8.18 -20.95
C GLY A 111 -17.60 -9.60 -21.02
N VAL A 112 -18.89 -9.77 -20.77
CA VAL A 112 -19.71 -10.90 -21.24
C VAL A 112 -21.09 -10.40 -21.63
#